data_AF-A0A938KBM1-F1
#
_entry.id   AF-A0A938KBM1-F1
#
_cell.length_a   1.000
_cell.length_b   1.000
_cell.length_c   1.000
_cell.angle_alpha   90.00
_cell.angle_beta   90.00
_cell.angle_gamma   90.00
#
_symmetry.space_group_name_H-M   'P 1'
#
loop_
_entity.id
_entity.type
_entity.pdbx_description
1 polymer ?
#
loop_
_entity_poly.entity_id
_entity_poly.type
_entity_poly.pdbx_seq_one_letter_code
_entity_poly.pdbx_strand_id
1 'polypeptide(L)'
;MGIDIGRTGTKDENLIPVLHRLPQATFFSLDHFFFRQDLLHDSYCLVWLDVADDQAADFIRRFLKHPRFDSQAKRLGKVVRVHADGAHFRQMGNPVLQNLQWRF
;
A
#
# COMPACT_ATOMS: atom_id res chain seq x y z
N MET A 1 3.48 -9.33 -13.10
CA MET A 1 2.14 -9.93 -13.01
C MET A 1 1.57 -9.51 -11.67
N GLY A 2 0.49 -8.71 -11.65
CA GLY A 2 -0.22 -8.40 -10.41
C GLY A 2 -1.26 -9.48 -10.16
N ILE A 3 -1.24 -10.11 -8.99
CA ILE A 3 -2.29 -11.05 -8.59
C ILE A 3 -3.39 -10.19 -7.99
N ASP A 4 -4.54 -10.13 -8.65
CA ASP A 4 -5.74 -9.54 -8.09
C ASP A 4 -6.30 -10.50 -7.03
N ILE A 5 -5.99 -10.22 -5.76
CA ILE A 5 -6.53 -10.98 -4.63
C ILE A 5 -7.76 -10.22 -4.13
N GLY A 6 -8.85 -10.33 -4.89
CA GLY A 6 -10.17 -9.95 -4.42
C GLY A 6 -10.60 -10.92 -3.31
N ARG A 7 -10.46 -10.53 -2.04
CA ARG A 7 -11.11 -11.23 -0.93
C ARG A 7 -11.79 -10.27 0.03
N THR A 8 -13.11 -10.33 -0.02
CA THR A 8 -14.06 -9.79 0.93
C THR A 8 -13.69 -10.24 2.35
N GLY A 9 -13.61 -9.27 3.27
CA GLY A 9 -13.46 -9.38 4.72
C GLY A 9 -13.21 -10.78 5.30
N THR A 10 -11.96 -11.24 5.27
CA THR A 10 -11.52 -12.37 6.10
C THR A 10 -10.37 -11.87 6.96
N LYS A 11 -10.59 -11.87 8.29
CA LYS A 11 -9.70 -11.37 9.36
C LYS A 11 -8.24 -11.18 8.95
N ASP A 12 -7.77 -9.93 9.07
CA ASP A 12 -6.41 -9.45 8.74
C ASP A 12 -5.28 -10.30 9.34
N GLU A 13 -5.54 -10.96 10.48
CA GLU A 13 -4.61 -11.87 11.16
C GLU A 13 -4.10 -13.01 10.25
N ASN A 14 -4.89 -13.45 9.28
CA ASN A 14 -4.48 -14.52 8.35
C ASN A 14 -3.74 -14.01 7.11
N LEU A 15 -3.83 -12.71 6.80
CA LEU A 15 -3.21 -12.14 5.60
C LEU A 15 -1.72 -11.85 5.83
N ILE A 16 -1.34 -11.33 7.00
CA ILE A 16 0.05 -10.99 7.29
C ILE A 16 1.00 -12.20 7.13
N PRO A 17 0.68 -13.40 7.68
CA PRO A 17 1.51 -14.59 7.44
C PRO A 17 1.61 -15.00 5.96
N VAL A 18 0.60 -14.71 5.15
CA VAL A 18 0.63 -14.96 3.69
C VAL A 18 1.56 -13.96 3.01
N LEU A 19 1.46 -12.68 3.36
CA LEU A 19 2.34 -11.63 2.81
C LEU A 19 3.81 -11.87 3.15
N HIS A 20 4.11 -12.47 4.30
CA HIS A 20 5.48 -12.87 4.65
C HIS A 20 6.07 -13.92 3.70
N ARG A 21 5.21 -14.72 3.05
CA ARG A 21 5.62 -15.80 2.13
C ARG A 21 5.63 -15.34 0.67
N LEU A 22 4.96 -14.24 0.34
CA LEU A 22 4.94 -13.69 -1.01
C LEU A 22 6.14 -12.77 -1.22
N PRO A 23 7.10 -13.12 -2.10
CA PRO A 23 8.29 -12.31 -2.27
C PRO A 23 7.91 -10.93 -2.83
N GLN A 24 8.19 -9.90 -2.04
CA GLN A 24 8.18 -8.50 -2.46
C GLN A 24 6.79 -7.98 -2.91
N ALA A 25 5.71 -8.49 -2.31
CA ALA A 25 4.35 -8.14 -2.70
C ALA A 25 4.00 -6.66 -2.42
N THR A 26 3.19 -6.06 -3.29
CA THR A 26 2.46 -4.81 -2.99
C THR A 26 0.98 -5.19 -2.91
N PHE A 27 0.38 -4.98 -1.75
CA PHE A 27 -1.01 -5.33 -1.49
C PHE A 27 -1.87 -4.07 -1.41
N PHE A 28 -2.95 -4.02 -2.18
CA PHE A 28 -3.91 -2.92 -2.19
C PHE A 28 -5.20 -3.35 -1.51
N SER A 29 -5.75 -2.50 -0.66
CA SER A 29 -7.01 -2.74 0.05
C SER A 29 -7.78 -1.44 0.26
N LEU A 30 -9.10 -1.51 0.28
CA LEU A 30 -9.96 -0.41 0.73
C LEU A 30 -10.06 -0.33 2.27
N ASP A 31 -9.47 -1.30 2.99
CA ASP A 31 -9.53 -1.36 4.45
C ASP A 31 -8.45 -0.48 5.12
N HIS A 32 -8.91 0.45 5.96
CA HIS A 32 -8.08 1.36 6.74
C HIS A 32 -7.13 0.68 7.74
N PHE A 33 -7.40 -0.57 8.14
CA PHE A 33 -6.53 -1.29 9.08
C PHE A 33 -5.12 -1.56 8.53
N PHE A 34 -4.90 -1.45 7.22
CA PHE A 34 -3.59 -1.63 6.59
C PHE A 34 -2.65 -0.42 6.74
N PHE A 35 -3.08 0.70 7.34
CA PHE A 35 -2.23 1.86 7.59
C PHE A 35 -1.77 1.99 9.04
N ARG A 36 -1.12 0.94 9.55
CA ARG A 36 -0.57 0.90 10.91
C ARG A 36 0.93 0.71 10.91
N GLN A 37 1.61 1.32 11.88
CA GLN A 37 3.08 1.29 11.98
C GLN A 37 3.61 -0.12 12.28
N ASP A 38 2.88 -0.92 13.05
CA ASP A 38 3.26 -2.29 13.43
C ASP A 38 3.17 -3.30 12.27
N LEU A 39 2.58 -2.90 11.14
CA LEU A 39 2.54 -3.67 9.90
C LEU A 39 3.67 -3.31 8.92
N LEU A 40 4.66 -2.51 9.35
CA LEU A 40 5.85 -2.26 8.54
C LEU A 40 6.69 -3.54 8.42
N HIS A 41 7.03 -3.92 7.20
CA HIS A 41 7.90 -5.07 6.95
C HIS A 41 8.66 -4.90 5.63
N ASP A 42 9.92 -5.32 5.59
CA ASP A 42 10.81 -5.16 4.43
C ASP A 42 10.38 -5.99 3.20
N SER A 43 9.75 -7.14 3.43
CA SER A 43 9.33 -8.07 2.37
C SER A 43 8.06 -7.67 1.61
N TYR A 44 7.32 -6.63 2.04
CA TYR A 44 6.11 -6.20 1.36
C TYR A 44 5.84 -4.69 1.45
N CYS A 45 4.80 -4.26 0.75
CA CYS A 45 4.20 -2.93 0.84
C CYS A 45 2.69 -3.09 1.00
N LEU A 46 2.10 -2.38 1.97
CA LEU A 46 0.67 -2.31 2.18
C LEU A 46 0.14 -0.96 1.73
N VAL A 47 -0.93 -0.96 0.95
CA VAL A 47 -1.56 0.24 0.42
C VAL A 47 -3.04 0.23 0.78
N TRP A 48 -3.44 1.11 1.68
CA TRP A 48 -4.82 1.48 1.89
C TRP A 48 -5.24 2.53 0.85
N LEU A 49 -6.25 2.20 0.05
CA LEU A 49 -6.92 3.07 -0.89
C LEU A 49 -8.08 3.77 -0.17
N ASP A 50 -7.83 4.98 0.30
CA ASP A 50 -8.80 5.86 0.93
C ASP A 50 -9.51 6.72 -0.14
N VAL A 51 -10.19 6.01 -1.04
CA VAL A 51 -10.97 6.53 -2.16
C VAL A 51 -12.19 5.63 -2.37
N ALA A 52 -13.13 6.07 -3.18
CA ALA A 52 -14.26 5.23 -3.55
C ALA A 52 -13.79 4.01 -4.37
N ASP A 53 -14.50 2.88 -4.24
CA ASP A 53 -14.15 1.61 -4.91
C ASP A 53 -14.09 1.75 -6.44
N ASP A 54 -15.02 2.53 -7.02
CA ASP A 54 -15.06 2.84 -8.45
C ASP A 54 -13.87 3.71 -8.92
N GLN A 55 -13.14 4.35 -8.01
CA GLN A 55 -11.92 5.12 -8.27
C GLN A 55 -10.63 4.34 -7.97
N ALA A 56 -10.71 3.18 -7.33
CA ALA A 56 -9.56 2.42 -6.85
C ALA A 56 -8.52 2.17 -7.95
N ALA A 57 -8.98 1.74 -9.14
CA ALA A 57 -8.10 1.45 -10.27
C ALA A 57 -7.29 2.67 -10.74
N ASP A 58 -7.89 3.86 -10.72
CA ASP A 58 -7.20 5.09 -11.15
C ASP A 58 -6.15 5.53 -10.14
N PHE A 59 -6.46 5.42 -8.85
CA PHE A 59 -5.52 5.72 -7.79
C PHE A 59 -4.39 4.68 -7.69
N ILE A 60 -4.65 3.40 -7.95
CA ILE A 60 -3.60 2.38 -8.12
C ILE A 60 -2.65 2.78 -9.24
N ARG A 61 -3.17 3.17 -10.41
CA ARG A 61 -2.33 3.62 -11.54
C ARG A 61 -1.53 4.87 -11.19
N ARG A 62 -2.14 5.85 -10.52
CA ARG A 62 -1.48 7.09 -10.10
C ARG A 62 -0.34 6.81 -9.11
N PHE A 63 -0.60 5.95 -8.12
CA PHE A 63 0.40 5.49 -7.17
C PHE A 63 1.57 4.78 -7.87
N LEU A 64 1.29 3.80 -8.74
CA LEU A 64 2.32 3.03 -9.45
C LEU A 64 3.12 3.83 -10.48
N LYS A 65 2.63 5.00 -10.90
CA LYS A 65 3.37 5.92 -11.79
C LYS A 65 4.18 6.97 -11.03
N HIS A 66 3.94 7.15 -9.73
CA HIS A 66 4.60 8.20 -8.97
C HIS A 66 6.10 7.86 -8.74
N PRO A 67 7.06 8.79 -8.95
CA PRO A 67 8.49 8.49 -8.84
C PRO A 67 8.96 7.94 -7.49
N ARG A 68 8.16 8.15 -6.43
CA ARG A 68 8.41 7.60 -5.09
C ARG A 68 8.03 6.11 -4.95
N PHE A 69 7.25 5.58 -5.88
CA PHE A 69 6.66 4.23 -5.82
C PHE A 69 6.67 3.46 -7.15
N ASP A 70 7.28 4.01 -8.21
CA ASP A 70 7.24 3.43 -9.57
C ASP A 70 7.92 2.06 -9.69
N SER A 71 8.84 1.73 -8.79
CA SER A 71 9.53 0.44 -8.75
C SER A 71 9.19 -0.34 -7.48
N GLN A 72 9.30 -1.67 -7.57
CA GLN A 72 9.08 -2.55 -6.43
C GLN A 72 10.02 -2.23 -5.28
N ALA A 73 11.31 -2.04 -5.55
CA ALA A 73 12.30 -1.62 -4.55
C ALA A 73 11.93 -0.30 -3.84
N LYS A 74 11.32 0.65 -4.58
CA LYS A 74 10.83 1.90 -3.98
C LYS A 74 9.52 1.72 -3.20
N ARG A 75 8.77 0.64 -3.39
CA ARG A 75 7.53 0.36 -2.64
C ARG A 75 7.80 -0.40 -1.34
N LEU A 76 8.71 -1.37 -1.35
CA LEU A 76 8.97 -2.24 -0.19
C LEU A 76 9.26 -1.46 1.10
N GLY A 77 8.92 -2.11 2.22
CA GLY A 77 9.15 -1.54 3.55
C GLY A 77 8.16 -0.45 3.92
N LYS A 78 6.99 -0.36 3.30
CA LYS A 78 6.06 0.77 3.47
C LYS A 78 4.64 0.34 3.78
N VAL A 79 3.99 1.16 4.60
CA VAL A 79 2.53 1.25 4.68
C VAL A 79 2.13 2.60 4.12
N VAL A 80 1.14 2.61 3.23
CA VAL A 80 0.74 3.79 2.45
C VAL A 80 -0.77 3.96 2.55
N ARG A 81 -1.24 5.18 2.81
CA ARG A 81 -2.60 5.63 2.56
C ARG A 81 -2.60 6.47 1.30
N VAL A 82 -3.34 6.06 0.29
CA VAL A 82 -3.55 6.75 -0.98
C VAL A 82 -4.92 7.43 -0.91
N HIS A 83 -4.97 8.74 -1.06
CA HIS A 83 -6.20 9.54 -1.00
C HIS A 83 -6.25 10.56 -2.15
N ALA A 84 -7.35 11.29 -2.27
CA ALA A 84 -7.61 12.18 -3.40
C ALA A 84 -6.47 13.18 -3.71
N ASP A 85 -5.88 13.76 -2.67
CA ASP A 85 -4.86 14.82 -2.79
C ASP A 85 -3.42 14.30 -2.86
N GLY A 86 -3.19 13.06 -2.42
CA GLY A 86 -1.83 12.54 -2.33
C GLY A 86 -1.70 11.17 -1.69
N ALA A 87 -0.53 10.94 -1.10
CA ALA A 87 -0.29 9.79 -0.28
C ALA A 87 0.41 10.15 1.03
N HIS A 88 -0.03 9.49 2.09
CA HIS A 88 0.69 9.42 3.35
C HIS A 88 1.38 8.08 3.46
N PHE A 89 2.63 8.05 3.91
CA PHE A 89 3.35 6.80 4.07
C PHE A 89 4.31 6.82 5.24
N ARG A 90 4.55 5.64 5.80
CA ARG A 90 5.64 5.37 6.73
C ARG A 90 6.54 4.32 6.10
N GLN A 91 7.82 4.29 6.49
CA GLN A 91 8.75 3.33 5.94
C GLN A 91 9.64 2.71 7.02
N MET A 92 10.12 1.50 6.77
CA MET A 92 11.12 0.85 7.61
C MET A 92 12.38 1.74 7.71
N GLY A 93 12.95 1.83 8.91
CA GLY A 93 14.07 2.71 9.23
C GLY A 93 13.72 4.20 9.37
N ASN A 94 12.52 4.63 8.95
CA ASN A 94 12.00 5.97 9.23
C ASN A 94 10.46 5.94 9.38
N PRO A 95 9.96 5.61 10.59
CA PRO A 95 8.53 5.44 10.84
C PRO A 95 7.77 6.77 10.96
N VAL A 96 8.43 7.91 10.76
CA VAL A 96 7.78 9.23 10.72
C VAL A 96 6.84 9.28 9.52
N LEU A 97 5.67 9.88 9.73
CA LEU A 97 4.68 10.10 8.69
C LEU A 97 5.25 11.05 7.63
N GLN A 98 5.34 10.56 6.40
CA GLN A 98 5.71 11.34 5.22
C GLN A 98 4.47 11.58 4.37
N ASN A 99 4.41 12.75 3.74
CA ASN A 99 3.35 13.14 2.83
C ASN A 99 3.92 13.48 1.46
N LEU A 100 3.14 13.20 0.42
CA LEU A 100 3.35 13.71 -0.92
C LEU A 100 2.01 14.09 -1.51
N GLN A 101 2.02 15.11 -2.34
CA GLN A 101 0.88 15.48 -3.18
C GLN A 101 1.05 14.86 -4.55
N TRP A 102 -0.06 14.58 -5.19
CA TRP A 102 0.00 14.22 -6.58
C TRP A 102 0.44 15.41 -7.43
N ARG A 103 1.41 15.19 -8.31
CA ARG A 103 1.76 16.19 -9.32
C ARG A 103 0.81 16.04 -10.50
N PHE A 104 0.30 17.17 -11.00
CA PHE A 104 -0.40 17.25 -12.28
C PHE A 104 0.61 17.30 -13.42
#